data_AF-A0A662PIY6-F1
#
_entry.id   AF-A0A662PIY6-F1
#
_cell.length_a   1.000
_cell.length_b   1.000
_cell.length_c   1.000
_cell.angle_alpha   90.00
_cell.angle_beta   90.00
_cell.angle_gamma   90.00
#
_symmetry.space_group_name_H-M   'P 1'
#
loop_
_entity.id
_entity.type
_entity.pdbx_description
1 polymer ?
#
loop_
_entity_poly.entity_id
_entity_poly.type
_entity_poly.pdbx_seq_one_letter_code
_entity_poly.pdbx_strand_id
1 'polypeptide(L)'
;MHYRDLLLAHKAYHIIEKRAIYYDSYMQCRNLREWEASPSYCEIFKLFGFILSWDPHFQGMPAKFKKAYEEILPVLKDLSRIRLETADFNDKNLLRRIAFVFDKIASCSLKYESTDASKILHVLHPHLFVMWDRNIRQYILGNASLARGEIYAKIFLPEMQDELEEAVETYIEEHPLLEKRYSVDLSYIEDPSYYETWYDKAFLEEFDVERRRWEEVQELFVSTQVDEEESGYVTDMPSEAQEEPGEIDRWIEKR
;
A
#
# COMPACT_ATOMS: atom_id res chain seq x y z
N MET A 1 -1.93 -0.23 -22.58
CA MET A 1 -1.12 -1.44 -22.77
C MET A 1 -1.93 -2.53 -23.44
N HIS A 2 -1.37 -3.22 -24.46
CA HIS A 2 -2.05 -4.35 -25.10
C HIS A 2 -2.18 -5.56 -24.16
N TYR A 3 -3.30 -6.30 -24.18
CA TYR A 3 -3.54 -7.39 -23.20
C TYR A 3 -2.49 -8.51 -23.24
N ARG A 4 -1.94 -8.81 -24.42
CA ARG A 4 -0.86 -9.81 -24.57
C ARG A 4 0.41 -9.38 -23.84
N ASP A 5 0.74 -8.10 -23.85
CA ASP A 5 1.90 -7.55 -23.15
C ASP A 5 1.67 -7.60 -21.65
N LEU A 6 0.46 -7.28 -21.18
CA LEU A 6 0.06 -7.44 -19.77
C LEU A 6 0.20 -8.90 -19.31
N LEU A 7 -0.31 -9.86 -20.09
CA LEU A 7 -0.19 -11.29 -19.76
C LEU A 7 1.26 -11.77 -19.75
N LEU A 8 2.08 -11.27 -20.69
CA LEU A 8 3.51 -11.58 -20.74
C LEU A 8 4.25 -11.00 -19.54
N ALA A 9 4.00 -9.73 -19.20
CA ALA A 9 4.59 -9.05 -18.06
C ALA A 9 4.20 -9.73 -16.74
N HIS A 10 2.93 -10.12 -16.58
CA HIS A 10 2.45 -10.85 -15.41
C HIS A 10 3.17 -12.20 -15.23
N LYS A 11 3.33 -12.99 -16.31
CA LYS A 11 4.08 -14.25 -16.25
C LYS A 11 5.55 -14.02 -15.93
N ALA A 12 6.18 -13.01 -16.54
CA ALA A 12 7.56 -12.67 -16.28
C ALA A 12 7.78 -12.23 -14.82
N TYR A 13 6.84 -11.45 -14.27
CA TYR A 13 6.86 -11.01 -12.88
C TYR A 13 6.92 -12.21 -11.91
N HIS A 14 6.04 -13.20 -12.05
CA HIS A 14 6.05 -14.37 -11.15
C HIS A 14 7.30 -15.26 -11.30
N ILE A 15 7.99 -15.21 -12.45
CA ILE A 15 9.24 -15.96 -12.66
C ILE A 15 10.43 -15.21 -12.06
N ILE A 16 10.46 -13.88 -12.19
CA ILE A 16 11.63 -13.05 -11.85
C ILE A 16 11.56 -12.58 -10.40
N GLU A 17 10.39 -12.13 -9.95
CA GLU A 17 10.20 -11.52 -8.65
C GLU A 17 9.85 -12.57 -7.59
N LYS A 18 10.89 -13.17 -7.02
CA LYS A 18 10.75 -14.20 -5.98
C LYS A 18 10.00 -13.70 -4.74
N ARG A 19 9.96 -12.39 -4.48
CA ARG A 19 9.24 -11.80 -3.34
C ARG A 19 7.73 -11.73 -3.54
N ALA A 20 7.21 -12.04 -4.73
CA ALA A 20 5.78 -12.13 -4.99
C ALA A 20 5.06 -13.08 -4.01
N ILE A 21 5.74 -14.13 -3.53
CA ILE A 21 5.20 -15.07 -2.54
C ILE A 21 4.75 -14.38 -1.23
N TYR A 22 5.42 -13.29 -0.82
CA TYR A 22 5.08 -12.57 0.41
C TYR A 22 3.81 -11.76 0.26
N TYR A 23 3.53 -11.27 -0.97
CA TYR A 23 2.26 -10.65 -1.28
C TYR A 23 1.14 -11.69 -1.17
N ASP A 24 1.25 -12.82 -1.87
CA ASP A 24 0.23 -13.87 -1.86
C ASP A 24 -0.04 -14.38 -0.45
N SER A 25 1.02 -14.62 0.33
CA SER A 25 0.91 -15.05 1.72
C SER A 25 0.18 -14.04 2.59
N TYR A 26 0.52 -12.75 2.50
CA TYR A 26 -0.16 -11.70 3.28
C TYR A 26 -1.64 -11.60 2.90
N MET A 27 -1.95 -11.63 1.60
CA MET A 27 -3.32 -11.55 1.10
C MET A 27 -4.20 -12.70 1.62
N GLN A 28 -3.62 -13.90 1.79
CA GLN A 28 -4.30 -15.07 2.33
C GLN A 28 -4.47 -15.04 3.86
N CYS A 29 -3.49 -14.53 4.61
CA CYS A 29 -3.50 -14.62 6.07
C CYS A 29 -4.06 -13.39 6.80
N ARG A 30 -4.29 -12.28 6.10
CA ARG A 30 -4.81 -11.04 6.70
C ARG A 30 -6.23 -11.22 7.26
N ASN A 31 -6.52 -10.57 8.37
CA ASN A 31 -7.85 -10.58 8.97
C ASN A 31 -8.68 -9.37 8.52
N LEU A 32 -9.45 -9.52 7.45
CA LEU A 32 -10.27 -8.43 6.89
C LEU A 32 -11.27 -7.82 7.91
N ARG A 33 -11.82 -8.61 8.83
CA ARG A 33 -12.76 -8.11 9.84
C ARG A 33 -12.11 -7.10 10.80
N GLU A 34 -10.84 -7.31 11.12
CA GLU A 34 -10.08 -6.36 11.94
C GLU A 34 -9.82 -5.06 11.17
N TRP A 35 -9.49 -5.15 9.88
CA TRP A 35 -9.30 -3.98 9.02
C TRP A 35 -10.59 -3.19 8.76
N GLU A 36 -11.77 -3.81 8.81
CA GLU A 36 -13.07 -3.10 8.73
C GLU A 36 -13.39 -2.24 9.96
N ALA A 37 -12.72 -2.49 11.09
CA ALA A 37 -12.86 -1.74 12.32
C ALA A 37 -11.53 -1.05 12.64
N SER A 38 -10.89 -1.41 13.74
CA SER A 38 -9.52 -1.02 14.03
C SER A 38 -8.69 -2.30 14.08
N PRO A 39 -7.61 -2.42 13.28
CA PRO A 39 -6.74 -3.58 13.35
C PRO A 39 -6.03 -3.65 14.70
N SER A 40 -5.79 -4.87 15.18
CA SER A 40 -4.87 -5.09 16.29
C SER A 40 -3.43 -4.77 15.88
N TYR A 41 -2.55 -4.61 16.86
CA TYR A 41 -1.12 -4.50 16.57
C TYR A 41 -0.57 -5.76 15.88
N CYS A 42 -1.14 -6.95 16.14
CA CYS A 42 -0.75 -8.18 15.45
C CYS A 42 -0.98 -8.07 13.94
N GLU A 43 -2.16 -7.60 13.50
CA GLU A 43 -2.43 -7.38 12.07
C GLU A 43 -1.54 -6.29 11.45
N ILE A 44 -1.26 -5.22 12.20
CA ILE A 44 -0.33 -4.17 11.75
C ILE A 44 1.09 -4.74 11.58
N PHE A 45 1.56 -5.58 12.50
CA PHE A 45 2.87 -6.20 12.38
C PHE A 45 2.96 -7.18 11.22
N LYS A 46 1.89 -7.94 10.92
CA LYS A 46 1.83 -8.77 9.70
C LYS A 46 1.94 -7.92 8.44
N LEU A 47 1.20 -6.80 8.38
CA LEU A 47 1.29 -5.85 7.26
C LEU A 47 2.72 -5.31 7.12
N PHE A 48 3.33 -4.89 8.23
CA PHE A 48 4.68 -4.33 8.21
C PHE A 48 5.73 -5.39 7.84
N GLY A 49 5.54 -6.64 8.26
CA GLY A 49 6.37 -7.77 7.82
C GLY A 49 6.30 -7.98 6.32
N PHE A 50 5.09 -7.90 5.74
CA PHE A 50 4.93 -7.87 4.28
C PHE A 50 5.71 -6.71 3.67
N ILE A 51 5.56 -5.48 4.16
CA ILE A 51 6.30 -4.33 3.61
C ILE A 51 7.82 -4.51 3.71
N LEU A 52 8.33 -4.99 4.85
CA LEU A 52 9.76 -5.24 5.08
C LEU A 52 10.34 -6.30 4.14
N SER A 53 9.54 -7.29 3.73
CA SER A 53 9.97 -8.28 2.73
C SER A 53 10.23 -7.66 1.35
N TRP A 54 9.64 -6.48 1.08
CA TRP A 54 9.81 -5.72 -0.16
C TRP A 54 10.80 -4.56 -0.02
N ASP A 55 10.79 -3.86 1.11
CA ASP A 55 11.70 -2.77 1.45
C ASP A 55 12.32 -2.99 2.85
N PRO A 56 13.55 -3.53 2.93
CA PRO A 56 14.26 -3.71 4.19
C PRO A 56 14.59 -2.40 4.94
N HIS A 57 14.43 -1.24 4.29
CA HIS A 57 14.65 0.08 4.88
C HIS A 57 13.34 0.76 5.32
N PHE A 58 12.22 0.05 5.28
CA PHE A 58 10.94 0.53 5.78
C PHE A 58 11.03 0.85 7.28
N GLN A 59 10.57 2.03 7.67
CA GLN A 59 10.65 2.53 9.06
C GLN A 59 9.27 2.92 9.59
N GLY A 60 8.25 2.10 9.31
CA GLY A 60 6.89 2.29 9.79
C GLY A 60 6.81 2.30 11.31
N MET A 61 6.01 3.23 11.87
CA MET A 61 5.77 3.32 13.30
C MET A 61 4.36 2.77 13.63
N PRO A 62 4.23 1.58 14.26
CA PRO A 62 2.94 0.91 14.42
C PRO A 62 1.86 1.73 15.14
N ALA A 63 2.21 2.43 16.22
CA ALA A 63 1.27 3.26 16.98
C ALA A 63 0.78 4.47 16.16
N LYS A 64 1.69 5.12 15.41
CA LYS A 64 1.37 6.23 14.51
C LYS A 64 0.48 5.75 13.36
N PHE A 65 0.81 4.59 12.79
CA PHE A 65 0.02 3.94 11.75
C PHE A 65 -1.39 3.59 12.23
N LYS A 66 -1.53 2.95 13.39
CA LYS A 66 -2.84 2.58 13.95
C LYS A 66 -3.75 3.80 14.09
N LYS A 67 -3.24 4.87 14.70
CA LYS A 67 -3.98 6.13 14.86
C LYS A 67 -4.36 6.74 13.51
N ALA A 68 -3.41 6.80 12.57
CA ALA A 68 -3.69 7.32 11.23
C ALA A 68 -4.73 6.47 10.50
N TYR A 69 -4.68 5.14 10.64
CA TYR A 69 -5.64 4.21 10.06
C TYR A 69 -7.05 4.45 10.58
N GLU A 70 -7.20 4.60 11.90
CA GLU A 70 -8.50 4.94 12.53
C GLU A 70 -9.05 6.28 12.02
N GLU A 71 -8.20 7.28 11.82
CA GLU A 71 -8.58 8.58 11.27
C GLU A 71 -9.08 8.49 9.81
N ILE A 72 -8.44 7.66 8.99
CA ILE A 72 -8.79 7.53 7.56
C ILE A 72 -9.85 6.46 7.31
N LEU A 73 -10.16 5.60 8.27
CA LEU A 73 -11.08 4.47 8.11
C LEU A 73 -12.44 4.87 7.50
N PRO A 74 -13.11 5.96 7.91
CA PRO A 74 -14.37 6.37 7.28
C PRO A 74 -14.19 6.67 5.80
N VAL A 75 -13.09 7.34 5.43
CA VAL A 75 -12.77 7.66 4.03
C VAL A 75 -12.45 6.39 3.24
N LEU A 76 -11.70 5.45 3.83
CA LEU A 76 -11.40 4.16 3.22
C LEU A 76 -12.68 3.34 2.97
N LYS A 77 -13.66 3.37 3.87
CA LYS A 77 -14.95 2.70 3.69
C LYS A 77 -15.78 3.29 2.55
N ASP A 78 -15.68 4.58 2.30
CA ASP A 78 -16.32 5.19 1.14
C ASP A 78 -15.61 4.81 -0.15
N LEU A 79 -14.27 4.80 -0.12
CA LEU A 79 -13.44 4.41 -1.26
C LEU A 79 -13.56 2.91 -1.57
N SER A 80 -13.88 2.04 -0.60
CA SER A 80 -14.03 0.57 -0.77
C SER A 80 -15.04 0.16 -1.85
N ARG A 81 -15.97 1.06 -2.18
CA ARG A 81 -17.03 0.86 -3.18
C ARG A 81 -16.61 1.27 -4.59
N ILE A 82 -15.46 1.92 -4.72
CA ILE A 82 -14.92 2.42 -5.98
C ILE A 82 -13.86 1.43 -6.45
N ARG A 83 -13.86 1.16 -7.75
CA ARG A 83 -12.89 0.31 -8.42
C ARG A 83 -12.15 1.12 -9.48
N LEU A 84 -10.90 0.76 -9.77
CA LEU A 84 -10.06 1.44 -10.75
C LEU A 84 -10.76 1.52 -12.11
N GLU A 85 -11.44 0.47 -12.53
CA GLU A 85 -12.09 0.38 -13.85
C GLU A 85 -13.27 1.34 -14.02
N THR A 86 -13.79 1.91 -12.93
CA THR A 86 -15.01 2.74 -12.92
C THR A 86 -14.83 4.06 -12.17
N ALA A 87 -13.64 4.33 -11.66
CA ALA A 87 -13.33 5.54 -10.93
C ALA A 87 -13.37 6.77 -11.86
N ASP A 88 -14.09 7.82 -11.47
CA ASP A 88 -14.07 9.10 -12.19
C ASP A 88 -12.94 9.99 -11.66
N PHE A 89 -11.77 9.93 -12.30
CA PHE A 89 -10.63 10.77 -11.93
C PHE A 89 -10.78 12.25 -12.33
N ASN A 90 -11.89 12.67 -12.95
CA ASN A 90 -12.23 14.08 -13.07
C ASN A 90 -12.90 14.64 -11.80
N ASP A 91 -13.42 13.76 -10.92
CA ASP A 91 -13.98 14.17 -9.63
C ASP A 91 -12.88 14.63 -8.66
N LYS A 92 -12.82 15.95 -8.46
CA LYS A 92 -11.89 16.59 -7.51
C LYS A 92 -12.08 16.09 -6.09
N ASN A 93 -13.27 15.64 -5.70
CA ASN A 93 -13.51 15.09 -4.36
C ASN A 93 -12.87 13.71 -4.21
N LEU A 94 -13.08 12.80 -5.18
CA LEU A 94 -12.38 11.52 -5.24
C LEU A 94 -10.86 11.70 -5.15
N LEU A 95 -10.28 12.55 -6.02
CA LEU A 95 -8.85 12.82 -6.04
C LEU A 95 -8.31 13.29 -4.69
N ARG A 96 -9.03 14.21 -4.01
CA ARG A 96 -8.64 14.71 -2.68
C ARG A 96 -8.69 13.63 -1.61
N ARG A 97 -9.70 12.76 -1.63
CA ARG A 97 -9.83 11.65 -0.66
C ARG A 97 -8.71 10.64 -0.85
N ILE A 98 -8.42 10.23 -2.09
CA ILE A 98 -7.30 9.33 -2.40
C ILE A 98 -5.98 9.94 -1.93
N ALA A 99 -5.71 11.19 -2.29
CA ALA A 99 -4.48 11.89 -1.89
C ALA A 99 -4.34 12.00 -0.36
N PHE A 100 -5.43 12.33 0.34
CA PHE A 100 -5.46 12.43 1.80
C PHE A 100 -5.10 11.10 2.48
N VAL A 101 -5.76 10.00 2.07
CA VAL A 101 -5.49 8.66 2.63
C VAL A 101 -4.05 8.25 2.34
N PHE A 102 -3.58 8.48 1.11
CA PHE A 102 -2.21 8.19 0.71
C PHE A 102 -1.18 8.93 1.56
N ASP A 103 -1.30 10.25 1.66
CA ASP A 103 -0.36 11.08 2.43
C ASP A 103 -0.38 10.75 3.92
N LYS A 104 -1.55 10.40 4.47
CA LYS A 104 -1.68 9.94 5.85
C LYS A 104 -0.87 8.68 6.11
N ILE A 105 -1.01 7.66 5.26
CA ILE A 105 -0.24 6.42 5.39
C ILE A 105 1.25 6.67 5.15
N ALA A 106 1.62 7.40 4.09
CA ALA A 106 3.01 7.69 3.75
C ALA A 106 3.75 8.46 4.85
N SER A 107 3.02 9.21 5.69
CA SER A 107 3.58 9.96 6.81
C SER A 107 3.70 9.15 8.10
N CYS A 108 3.36 7.85 8.10
CA CYS A 108 3.39 7.00 9.31
C CYS A 108 4.77 6.43 9.67
N SER A 109 5.80 6.78 8.89
CA SER A 109 7.19 6.38 9.12
C SER A 109 8.04 7.57 9.60
N LEU A 110 9.33 7.32 9.89
CA LEU A 110 10.31 8.38 10.22
C LEU A 110 10.54 9.36 9.05
N LYS A 111 10.36 8.88 7.82
CA LYS A 111 10.38 9.67 6.58
C LYS A 111 9.08 9.44 5.82
N TYR A 112 8.83 10.24 4.78
CA TYR A 112 7.68 10.05 3.92
C TYR A 112 7.91 8.86 2.96
N GLU A 113 7.12 7.79 3.10
CA GLU A 113 7.31 6.51 2.40
C GLU A 113 6.19 6.21 1.39
N SER A 114 6.25 6.89 0.24
CA SER A 114 5.22 6.79 -0.80
C SER A 114 5.10 5.41 -1.46
N THR A 115 6.24 4.74 -1.66
CA THR A 115 6.26 3.40 -2.27
C THR A 115 5.51 2.43 -1.37
N ASP A 116 5.82 2.44 -0.08
CA ASP A 116 5.23 1.53 0.89
C ASP A 116 3.79 1.88 1.20
N ALA A 117 3.44 3.17 1.22
CA ALA A 117 2.05 3.61 1.30
C ALA A 117 1.19 3.05 0.17
N SER A 118 1.68 3.03 -1.07
CA SER A 118 0.94 2.44 -2.19
C SER A 118 0.74 0.93 -2.01
N LYS A 119 1.75 0.21 -1.49
CA LYS A 119 1.65 -1.23 -1.21
C LYS A 119 0.66 -1.52 -0.09
N ILE A 120 0.75 -0.77 1.00
CA ILE A 120 -0.19 -0.84 2.12
C ILE A 120 -1.62 -0.62 1.63
N LEU A 121 -1.86 0.46 0.88
CA LEU A 121 -3.21 0.76 0.40
C LEU A 121 -3.72 -0.27 -0.61
N HIS A 122 -2.86 -0.76 -1.49
CA HIS A 122 -3.22 -1.83 -2.43
C HIS A 122 -3.63 -3.11 -1.69
N VAL A 123 -2.85 -3.57 -0.71
CA VAL A 123 -3.26 -4.78 0.02
C VAL A 123 -4.52 -4.53 0.84
N LEU A 124 -4.77 -3.33 1.36
CA LEU A 124 -6.00 -3.06 2.10
C LEU A 124 -7.22 -2.89 1.18
N HIS A 125 -7.03 -2.37 -0.03
CA HIS A 125 -8.10 -2.14 -1.00
C HIS A 125 -7.58 -2.29 -2.44
N PRO A 126 -7.43 -3.54 -2.93
CA PRO A 126 -6.73 -3.86 -4.18
C PRO A 126 -7.51 -3.48 -5.43
N HIS A 127 -8.81 -3.18 -5.31
CA HIS A 127 -9.64 -2.85 -6.46
C HIS A 127 -9.49 -1.40 -6.91
N LEU A 128 -8.93 -0.51 -6.07
CA LEU A 128 -8.75 0.90 -6.42
C LEU A 128 -7.28 1.31 -6.42
N PHE A 129 -6.55 0.94 -5.38
CA PHE A 129 -5.16 1.37 -5.22
C PHE A 129 -4.24 0.43 -5.97
N VAL A 130 -3.39 0.96 -6.84
CA VAL A 130 -2.37 0.21 -7.57
C VAL A 130 -1.02 0.44 -6.91
N MET A 131 -0.23 -0.62 -6.71
CA MET A 131 1.14 -0.47 -6.19
C MET A 131 2.01 0.26 -7.19
N TRP A 132 2.86 1.17 -6.71
CA TRP A 132 3.94 1.73 -7.52
C TRP A 132 5.28 1.53 -6.82
N ASP A 133 6.35 1.56 -7.61
CA ASP A 133 7.71 1.60 -7.10
C ASP A 133 8.49 2.76 -7.70
N ARG A 134 9.79 2.84 -7.39
CA ARG A 134 10.66 3.88 -7.92
C ARG A 134 10.76 3.85 -9.44
N ASN A 135 10.81 2.67 -10.05
CA ASN A 135 10.99 2.50 -11.48
C ASN A 135 9.70 2.83 -12.24
N ILE A 136 8.55 2.36 -11.73
CA ILE A 136 7.22 2.70 -12.25
C ILE A 136 7.02 4.22 -12.21
N ARG A 137 7.31 4.87 -11.08
CA ARG A 137 7.26 6.34 -10.99
C ARG A 137 8.20 7.02 -11.96
N GLN A 138 9.44 6.53 -12.08
CA GLN A 138 10.40 7.12 -13.01
C GLN A 138 9.93 7.00 -14.46
N TYR A 139 9.31 5.88 -14.82
CA TYR A 139 8.78 5.63 -16.16
C TYR A 139 7.58 6.52 -16.47
N ILE A 140 6.57 6.55 -15.59
CA ILE A 140 5.30 7.25 -15.82
C ILE A 140 5.47 8.77 -15.62
N LEU A 141 6.14 9.19 -14.56
CA LEU A 141 6.23 10.61 -14.18
C LEU A 141 7.48 11.31 -14.75
N GLY A 142 8.42 10.55 -15.33
CA GLY A 142 9.74 11.05 -15.70
C GLY A 142 10.63 11.46 -14.52
N ASN A 143 10.12 11.37 -13.29
CA ASN A 143 10.80 11.82 -12.09
C ASN A 143 10.34 11.02 -10.85
N ALA A 144 11.21 10.12 -10.39
CA ALA A 144 10.95 9.29 -9.21
C ALA A 144 10.74 10.07 -7.89
N SER A 145 11.16 11.34 -7.82
CA SER A 145 10.99 12.20 -6.64
C SER A 145 9.59 12.80 -6.52
N LEU A 146 8.75 12.72 -7.57
CA LEU A 146 7.34 13.10 -7.51
C LEU A 146 6.53 12.00 -6.83
N ALA A 147 6.63 11.96 -5.50
CA ALA A 147 6.18 10.85 -4.68
C ALA A 147 4.90 11.14 -3.85
N ARG A 148 4.23 12.27 -4.06
CA ARG A 148 3.14 12.73 -3.17
C ARG A 148 1.78 12.09 -3.51
N GLY A 149 0.87 12.04 -2.53
CA GLY A 149 -0.49 11.51 -2.72
C GLY A 149 -1.29 12.25 -3.79
N GLU A 150 -1.08 13.55 -3.95
CA GLU A 150 -1.69 14.33 -5.04
C GLU A 150 -1.24 13.84 -6.43
N ILE A 151 0.05 13.52 -6.60
CA ILE A 151 0.59 13.00 -7.86
C ILE A 151 0.09 11.58 -8.11
N TYR A 152 0.06 10.76 -7.05
CA TYR A 152 -0.50 9.42 -7.11
C TYR A 152 -1.96 9.43 -7.60
N ALA A 153 -2.79 10.31 -7.04
CA ALA A 153 -4.21 10.39 -7.38
C ALA A 153 -4.46 11.01 -8.76
N LYS A 154 -3.76 12.08 -9.13
CA LYS A 154 -4.05 12.89 -10.33
C LYS A 154 -3.37 12.43 -11.60
N ILE A 155 -2.29 11.67 -11.48
CA ILE A 155 -1.47 11.27 -12.63
C ILE A 155 -1.39 9.76 -12.66
N PHE A 156 -0.86 9.15 -11.60
CA PHE A 156 -0.56 7.72 -11.65
C PHE A 156 -1.82 6.84 -11.78
N LEU A 157 -2.83 7.01 -10.93
CA LEU A 157 -4.04 6.17 -11.02
C LEU A 157 -4.81 6.34 -12.34
N PRO A 158 -4.98 7.55 -12.91
CA PRO A 158 -5.53 7.72 -14.26
C PRO A 158 -4.76 6.94 -15.32
N GLU A 159 -3.43 7.02 -15.33
CA GLU A 159 -2.61 6.27 -16.30
C GLU A 159 -2.78 4.75 -16.13
N MET A 160 -2.95 4.25 -14.90
CA MET A 160 -3.24 2.84 -14.66
C MET A 160 -4.67 2.43 -15.09
N GLN A 161 -5.63 3.36 -15.02
CA GLN A 161 -6.96 3.14 -15.58
C GLN A 161 -6.90 3.06 -17.11
N ASP A 162 -6.20 3.98 -17.77
CA ASP A 162 -6.01 3.98 -19.23
C ASP A 162 -5.31 2.70 -19.70
N GLU A 163 -4.24 2.27 -19.01
CA GLU A 163 -3.56 1.01 -19.32
C GLU A 163 -4.47 -0.21 -19.20
N LEU A 164 -5.36 -0.23 -18.19
CA LEU A 164 -6.33 -1.29 -17.99
C LEU A 164 -7.41 -1.29 -19.07
N GLU A 165 -7.94 -0.11 -19.41
CA GLU A 165 -8.95 0.04 -20.46
C GLU A 165 -8.42 -0.45 -21.80
N GLU A 166 -7.22 -0.03 -22.21
CA GLU A 166 -6.59 -0.51 -23.45
C GLU A 166 -6.37 -2.03 -23.44
N ALA A 167 -6.02 -2.62 -22.29
CA ALA A 167 -5.87 -4.06 -22.16
C ALA A 167 -7.21 -4.79 -22.32
N VAL A 168 -8.30 -4.25 -21.78
CA VAL A 168 -9.64 -4.83 -21.94
C VAL A 168 -10.12 -4.69 -23.39
N GLU A 169 -9.95 -3.51 -24.00
CA GLU A 169 -10.35 -3.24 -25.38
C GLU A 169 -9.65 -4.16 -26.37
N THR A 170 -8.31 -4.22 -26.31
CA THR A 170 -7.52 -5.09 -27.21
C THR A 170 -7.85 -6.57 -27.03
N TYR A 171 -8.23 -7.00 -25.82
CA TYR A 171 -8.72 -8.35 -25.61
C TYR A 171 -10.06 -8.60 -26.31
N ILE A 172 -11.02 -7.68 -26.18
CA ILE A 172 -12.35 -7.78 -26.81
C ILE A 172 -12.23 -7.79 -28.34
N GLU A 173 -11.42 -6.89 -28.91
CA GLU A 173 -11.19 -6.78 -30.35
C GLU A 173 -10.65 -8.09 -30.95
N GLU A 174 -9.74 -8.77 -30.25
CA GLU A 174 -9.18 -10.05 -30.68
C GLU A 174 -10.07 -11.25 -30.36
N HIS A 175 -11.11 -11.09 -29.52
CA HIS A 175 -12.05 -12.14 -29.10
C HIS A 175 -13.52 -11.75 -29.33
N PRO A 176 -13.93 -11.46 -30.59
CA PRO A 176 -15.22 -10.84 -30.92
C PRO A 176 -16.47 -11.70 -30.60
N LEU A 177 -16.31 -12.99 -30.29
CA LEU A 177 -17.42 -13.85 -29.85
C LEU A 177 -17.93 -13.51 -28.43
N LEU A 178 -17.21 -12.67 -27.70
CA LEU A 178 -17.59 -12.18 -26.37
C LEU A 178 -18.49 -10.94 -26.42
N GLU A 179 -18.51 -10.15 -27.51
CA GLU A 179 -19.35 -8.96 -27.67
C GLU A 179 -20.87 -9.26 -27.55
N LYS A 180 -21.29 -10.49 -27.85
CA LYS A 180 -22.72 -10.89 -27.78
C LYS A 180 -23.20 -11.28 -26.37
N ARG A 181 -22.32 -11.32 -25.36
CA ARG A 181 -22.69 -11.87 -24.04
C ARG A 181 -22.43 -10.96 -22.83
N TYR A 182 -21.91 -9.75 -23.03
CA TYR A 182 -21.55 -8.87 -21.92
C TYR A 182 -22.38 -7.57 -21.86
N SER A 183 -23.63 -7.70 -21.43
CA SER A 183 -24.11 -6.82 -20.36
C SER A 183 -23.50 -7.37 -19.07
N VAL A 184 -22.31 -6.93 -18.70
CA VAL A 184 -21.52 -7.55 -17.62
C VAL A 184 -22.25 -7.35 -16.28
N ASP A 185 -22.87 -8.41 -15.79
CA ASP A 185 -23.07 -8.60 -14.35
C ASP A 185 -21.76 -9.18 -13.79
N LEU A 186 -21.05 -8.37 -12.99
CA LEU A 186 -19.76 -8.70 -12.37
C LEU A 186 -19.89 -9.64 -11.16
N SER A 187 -21.06 -10.28 -10.97
CA SER A 187 -21.30 -11.25 -9.89
C SER A 187 -20.56 -12.59 -10.06
N TYR A 188 -19.85 -12.81 -11.17
CA TYR A 188 -19.29 -14.12 -11.56
C TYR A 188 -17.76 -14.24 -11.47
N ILE A 189 -17.13 -13.64 -10.46
CA ILE A 189 -15.81 -14.08 -10.00
C ILE A 189 -16.02 -14.88 -8.71
N GLU A 190 -16.57 -16.09 -8.84
CA GLU A 190 -16.57 -17.11 -7.79
C GLU A 190 -15.83 -18.34 -8.33
N ASP A 191 -14.54 -18.46 -8.03
CA ASP A 191 -13.94 -19.68 -7.46
C ASP A 191 -12.52 -19.38 -6.92
N PRO A 192 -12.36 -19.14 -5.60
CA PRO A 192 -11.05 -18.96 -4.96
C PRO A 192 -10.16 -20.22 -4.96
N SER A 193 -10.70 -21.40 -5.32
CA SER A 193 -9.99 -22.68 -5.20
C SER A 193 -8.90 -22.90 -6.25
N TYR A 194 -8.78 -22.06 -7.27
CA TYR A 194 -7.71 -22.17 -8.27
C TYR A 194 -6.31 -21.87 -7.70
N TYR A 195 -6.21 -21.18 -6.56
CA TYR A 195 -4.94 -20.83 -5.92
C TYR A 195 -4.52 -21.81 -4.80
N GLU A 196 -5.37 -22.76 -4.44
CA GLU A 196 -5.06 -23.79 -3.45
C GLU A 196 -4.52 -25.03 -4.17
N THR A 197 -3.23 -25.35 -4.05
CA THR A 197 -2.67 -26.74 -4.03
C THR A 197 -1.14 -26.86 -4.18
N TRP A 198 -0.31 -25.85 -3.85
CA TRP A 198 1.15 -26.03 -4.06
C TRP A 198 2.13 -25.75 -2.91
N TYR A 199 1.75 -25.23 -1.74
CA TYR A 199 2.78 -24.87 -0.73
C TYR A 199 2.28 -24.98 0.70
N ASP A 200 2.44 -26.15 1.34
CA ASP A 200 1.81 -26.37 2.65
C ASP A 200 2.66 -27.14 3.68
N LYS A 201 4.00 -27.21 3.54
CA LYS A 201 4.81 -27.82 4.61
C LYS A 201 6.17 -27.18 4.87
N ALA A 202 6.97 -26.99 3.84
CA ALA A 202 8.27 -26.32 3.99
C ALA A 202 8.11 -24.84 4.39
N PHE A 203 7.04 -24.18 3.92
CA PHE A 203 6.76 -22.77 4.22
C PHE A 203 6.26 -22.54 5.65
N LEU A 204 5.44 -23.43 6.20
CA LEU A 204 4.99 -23.33 7.60
C LEU A 204 6.17 -23.45 8.57
N GLU A 205 7.15 -24.31 8.25
CA GLU A 205 8.36 -24.46 9.06
C GLU A 205 9.26 -23.21 9.01
N GLU A 206 9.40 -22.55 7.84
CA GLU A 206 10.19 -21.32 7.70
C GLU A 206 9.48 -20.09 8.30
N PHE A 207 8.16 -20.02 8.17
CA PHE A 207 7.32 -18.99 8.80
C PHE A 207 7.27 -19.14 10.33
N ASP A 208 7.28 -20.37 10.87
CA ASP A 208 7.41 -20.63 12.32
C ASP A 208 8.77 -20.20 12.88
N VAL A 209 9.84 -20.28 12.09
CA VAL A 209 11.18 -19.84 12.48
C VAL A 209 11.25 -18.31 12.56
N GLU A 210 10.75 -17.63 11.54
CA GLU A 210 10.77 -16.17 11.52
C GLU A 210 9.80 -15.58 12.55
N ARG A 211 8.61 -16.17 12.75
CA ARG A 211 7.68 -15.76 13.83
C ARG A 211 8.32 -15.83 15.20
N ARG A 212 9.03 -16.92 15.54
CA ARG A 212 9.72 -17.07 16.83
C ARG A 212 10.81 -16.01 17.01
N ARG A 213 11.54 -15.68 15.95
CA ARG A 213 12.53 -14.60 15.96
C ARG A 213 11.88 -13.23 16.24
N TRP A 214 10.66 -13.00 15.73
CA TRP A 214 9.89 -11.79 16.01
C TRP A 214 9.31 -11.76 17.42
N GLU A 215 8.90 -12.89 17.98
CA GLU A 215 8.46 -13.01 19.38
C GLU A 215 9.61 -12.68 20.36
N GLU A 216 10.83 -13.14 20.07
CA GLU A 216 12.04 -12.81 20.85
C GLU A 216 12.38 -11.31 20.78
N VAL A 217 12.27 -10.69 19.60
CA VAL A 217 12.49 -9.24 19.42
C VAL A 217 11.40 -8.43 20.12
N GLN A 218 10.16 -8.93 20.16
CA GLN A 218 9.04 -8.30 20.83
C GLN A 218 9.19 -8.35 22.37
N GLU A 219 9.64 -9.47 22.94
CA GLU A 219 9.96 -9.56 24.37
C GLU A 219 11.10 -8.61 24.77
N LEU A 220 12.13 -8.49 23.93
CA LEU A 220 13.23 -7.53 24.11
C LEU A 220 12.76 -6.07 24.03
N PHE A 221 11.86 -5.75 23.10
CA PHE A 221 11.32 -4.40 22.97
C PHE A 221 10.43 -4.03 24.16
N VAL A 222 9.58 -4.96 24.62
CA VAL A 222 8.70 -4.77 25.77
C VAL A 222 9.51 -4.68 27.07
N SER A 223 10.55 -5.49 27.26
CA SER A 223 11.41 -5.40 28.46
C SER A 223 12.19 -4.09 28.53
N THR A 224 12.68 -3.59 27.39
CA THR A 224 13.41 -2.32 27.31
C THR A 224 12.50 -1.12 27.65
N GLN A 225 11.22 -1.16 27.27
CA GLN A 225 10.25 -0.11 27.61
C GLN A 225 9.87 -0.11 29.10
N VAL A 226 9.84 -1.29 29.75
CA VAL A 226 9.59 -1.42 31.19
C VAL A 226 10.77 -0.90 32.01
N ASP A 227 12.01 -1.16 31.55
CA ASP A 227 13.22 -0.64 32.19
C ASP A 227 13.35 0.89 32.04
N GLU A 228 12.93 1.48 30.91
CA GLU A 228 12.92 2.93 30.70
C GLU A 228 11.84 3.66 31.53
N GLU A 229 10.70 3.02 31.84
CA GLU A 229 9.67 3.59 32.72
C GLU A 229 10.03 3.49 34.22
N GLU A 230 10.82 2.49 34.65
CA GLU A 230 11.32 2.39 36.04
C GLU A 230 12.53 3.30 36.32
N SER A 231 13.34 3.60 35.30
CA SER A 231 14.47 4.53 35.40
C SER A 231 14.01 5.97 35.13
N GLY A 232 13.37 6.58 36.12
CA GLY A 232 12.94 7.99 36.08
C GLY A 232 14.09 8.98 35.90
N TYR A 233 14.56 9.18 34.67
CA TYR A 233 15.43 10.29 34.30
C TYR A 233 14.60 11.44 33.75
N VAL A 234 14.33 12.40 34.64
CA VAL A 234 13.95 13.77 34.26
C VAL A 234 15.17 14.40 33.58
N THR A 235 15.16 14.50 32.26
CA THR A 235 16.06 15.41 31.55
C THR A 235 15.38 16.77 31.42
N ASP A 236 15.88 17.72 32.20
CA ASP A 236 15.55 19.14 32.12
C ASP A 236 15.62 19.66 30.68
N MET A 237 14.53 20.31 30.25
CA MET A 237 14.49 21.07 29.00
C MET A 237 15.37 22.32 29.11
N PRO A 238 16.30 22.58 28.16
CA PRO A 238 16.87 23.90 27.99
C PRO A 238 15.87 24.81 27.27
N SER A 239 15.75 26.03 27.78
CA SER A 239 14.90 27.14 27.36
C SER A 239 15.13 27.65 25.94
N GLU A 240 14.02 28.09 25.32
CA GLU A 240 13.85 29.07 24.25
C GLU A 240 15.11 29.54 23.49
N ALA A 241 15.22 29.11 22.22
CA ALA A 241 15.98 29.80 21.18
C ALA A 241 15.01 30.34 20.13
N GLN A 242 15.08 31.64 19.87
CA GLN A 242 14.27 32.39 18.92
C GLN A 242 14.54 31.90 17.48
N GLU A 243 13.50 31.52 16.75
CA GLU A 243 13.59 31.18 15.32
C GLU A 243 13.63 32.45 14.48
N GLU A 244 14.71 32.61 13.70
CA GLU A 244 14.72 33.53 12.55
C GLU A 244 13.93 32.96 11.36
N PRO A 245 13.35 33.79 10.48
CA PRO A 245 12.52 33.32 9.37
C PRO A 245 13.29 32.41 8.39
N GLY A 246 12.78 31.20 8.20
CA GLY A 246 13.35 30.18 7.32
C GLY A 246 13.20 30.51 5.82
N GLU A 247 14.06 29.93 5.00
CA GLU A 247 14.19 30.15 3.54
C GLU A 247 12.90 29.92 2.71
N ILE A 248 11.85 29.35 3.30
CA ILE A 248 10.54 29.13 2.66
C ILE A 248 9.80 30.45 2.44
N ASP A 249 9.94 31.42 3.36
CA ASP A 249 9.27 32.72 3.26
C ASP A 249 9.82 33.58 2.10
N ARG A 250 11.09 33.35 1.71
CA ARG A 250 11.73 34.08 0.59
C ARG A 250 11.23 33.65 -0.80
N TRP A 251 10.56 32.51 -0.90
CA TRP A 251 9.99 32.04 -2.17
C TRP A 251 8.57 32.54 -2.42
N ILE A 252 7.85 32.95 -1.38
CA ILE A 252 6.46 33.41 -1.47
C ILE A 252 6.37 34.87 -1.94
N GLU A 253 7.39 35.70 -1.68
CA GLU A 253 7.40 37.13 -2.08
C GLU A 253 7.84 37.40 -3.54
N LYS A 254 8.13 36.36 -4.33
CA LYS A 254 8.60 36.51 -5.73
C LYS A 254 7.62 36.03 -6.81
N ARG A 255 6.31 35.96 -6.53
CA ARG A 255 5.27 35.80 -7.56
C ARG A 255 4.13 36.78 -7.41
#